data_AF-R5D3H8-F1
#
_entry.id   AF-R5D3H8-F1
#
_cell.length_a   1.000
_cell.length_b   1.000
_cell.length_c   1.000
_cell.angle_alpha   90.00
_cell.angle_beta   90.00
_cell.angle_gamma   90.00
#
_symmetry.space_group_name_H-M   'P 1'
#
loop_
_entity.id
_entity.type
_entity.pdbx_description
1 polymer ?
#
loop_
_entity_poly.entity_id
_entity_poly.type
_entity_poly.pdbx_seq_one_letter_code
_entity_poly.pdbx_strand_id
1 'polypeptide(L)'
;MSHIIIDGIKCEFENARNVLEVALNNGIDIPNLCYCESLTTYGGCRLCVVENERGGIEAACTMVPKDGAVVRTNTAQLREFRQGILKLLLEGHRTECATCPQSGKCKLQDYAKRYGVADVKPVDYCREPIDDSSPAVVIDPSKCILCGKCTRTCLQLQNVNAIDFINRGNETVLSCGIGYKLADTNCTSCGQCAAMCPTGALTIKSDAARVWDAINDPTKKVAVQIAPTVKLGIIEAFGLPATAQVMGKMVTALRLMGADYVFDASMSAYQTVLEEADDFKTRKKGGTVLSSYCPAWVKHVECDHPELKDRLSAAGSPMQICGTLIRRKYPEDDLVSVAVMSCAAAKAEALRDENVKDGKKPVDIVITTQEFIGMIREYGMSFAALPDTPTDNFFAQVTGDKCKTPVALRIDPDKCIGCTKCARRCPVGAITGKAKTAHVIDMDKCIRCRTCMLGCPKDAIENVSLDGKTRVAVVNGLANADKLLEKIASGEEKYDFVEVMACPKGCPGGGGQPEECIFGKIDRSTGTFELDFTFPEQPAELVDVKTFVKGKNKELFRVR
;
A
#
# COMPACT_ATOMS: atom_id res chain seq x y z
N MET A 1 -33.45 2.86 -10.89
CA MET A 1 -32.05 2.57 -11.24
C MET A 1 -31.97 2.51 -12.75
N SER A 2 -31.03 3.22 -13.36
CA SER A 2 -30.77 3.12 -14.80
C SER A 2 -30.10 1.79 -15.10
N HIS A 3 -30.20 1.31 -16.33
CA HIS A 3 -29.57 0.06 -16.74
C HIS A 3 -29.00 0.13 -18.15
N ILE A 4 -27.98 -0.69 -18.38
CA ILE A 4 -27.42 -0.96 -19.71
C ILE A 4 -27.51 -2.48 -19.94
N ILE A 5 -27.68 -2.89 -21.19
CA ILE A 5 -27.72 -4.30 -21.58
C ILE A 5 -26.34 -4.66 -22.13
N ILE A 6 -25.58 -5.49 -21.40
CA ILE A 6 -24.24 -5.95 -21.78
C ILE A 6 -24.32 -7.44 -22.11
N ASP A 7 -24.06 -7.81 -23.36
CA ASP A 7 -24.16 -9.21 -23.83
C ASP A 7 -25.52 -9.88 -23.49
N GLY A 8 -26.60 -9.09 -23.51
CA GLY A 8 -27.96 -9.54 -23.16
C GLY A 8 -28.27 -9.53 -21.66
N ILE A 9 -27.30 -9.22 -20.80
CA ILE A 9 -27.48 -9.11 -19.34
C ILE A 9 -27.86 -7.68 -18.98
N LYS A 10 -28.93 -7.52 -18.20
CA LYS A 10 -29.33 -6.23 -17.65
C LYS A 10 -28.40 -5.86 -16.49
N CYS A 11 -27.56 -4.84 -16.69
CA CYS A 11 -26.61 -4.33 -15.72
C CYS A 11 -27.10 -2.98 -15.17
N GLU A 12 -27.44 -2.94 -13.89
CA GLU A 12 -27.91 -1.72 -13.24
C GLU A 12 -26.74 -0.80 -12.88
N PHE A 13 -26.97 0.51 -12.96
CA PHE A 13 -26.01 1.53 -12.55
C PHE A 13 -26.69 2.79 -12.02
N GLU A 14 -25.98 3.50 -11.14
CA GLU A 14 -26.42 4.78 -10.60
C GLU A 14 -25.40 5.88 -10.91
N ASN A 15 -24.14 5.68 -10.51
CA ASN A 15 -23.07 6.70 -10.58
C ASN A 15 -21.80 6.22 -11.32
N ALA A 16 -21.95 5.31 -12.28
CA ALA A 16 -20.81 4.84 -13.07
C ALA A 16 -20.34 5.92 -14.06
N ARG A 17 -19.04 6.19 -14.12
CA ARG A 17 -18.46 7.23 -14.99
C ARG A 17 -18.46 6.83 -16.47
N ASN A 18 -18.41 5.53 -16.74
CA ASN A 18 -18.28 4.97 -18.08
C ASN A 18 -18.82 3.54 -18.13
N VAL A 19 -19.04 3.02 -19.33
CA VAL A 19 -19.55 1.65 -19.56
C VAL A 19 -18.62 0.57 -19.01
N LEU A 20 -17.30 0.80 -19.00
CA LEU A 20 -16.33 -0.14 -18.41
C LEU A 20 -16.57 -0.33 -16.90
N GLU A 21 -16.84 0.74 -16.15
CA GLU A 21 -17.21 0.64 -14.73
C GLU A 21 -18.50 -0.13 -14.52
N VAL A 22 -19.52 0.11 -15.36
CA VAL A 22 -20.78 -0.63 -15.26
C VAL A 22 -20.53 -2.12 -15.45
N ALA A 23 -19.73 -2.50 -16.46
CA ALA A 23 -19.37 -3.89 -16.71
C ALA A 23 -18.64 -4.51 -15.51
N LEU A 24 -17.58 -3.87 -15.02
CA LEU A 24 -16.79 -4.38 -13.90
C LEU A 24 -17.62 -4.54 -12.62
N ASN A 25 -18.47 -3.56 -12.30
CA ASN A 25 -19.35 -3.61 -11.12
C ASN A 25 -20.40 -4.72 -11.20
N ASN A 26 -20.72 -5.20 -12.41
CA ASN A 26 -21.65 -6.30 -12.65
C ASN A 26 -20.92 -7.62 -12.96
N GLY A 27 -19.62 -7.73 -12.65
CA GLY A 27 -18.84 -8.96 -12.81
C GLY A 27 -18.46 -9.29 -14.26
N ILE A 28 -18.56 -8.32 -15.17
CA ILE A 28 -18.22 -8.49 -16.59
C ILE A 28 -16.81 -7.93 -16.83
N ASP A 29 -15.86 -8.83 -17.08
CA ASP A 29 -14.47 -8.45 -17.36
C ASP A 29 -14.27 -8.05 -18.83
N ILE A 30 -14.15 -6.74 -19.04
CA ILE A 30 -13.75 -6.14 -20.32
C ILE A 30 -12.24 -5.84 -20.28
N PRO A 31 -11.42 -6.39 -21.20
CA PRO A 31 -9.98 -6.22 -21.19
C PRO A 31 -9.55 -4.75 -21.18
N ASN A 32 -8.66 -4.39 -20.27
CA ASN A 32 -8.11 -3.05 -20.17
C ASN A 32 -6.72 -3.06 -19.53
N LEU A 33 -5.83 -2.17 -19.99
CA LEU A 33 -4.48 -2.00 -19.46
C LEU A 33 -4.24 -0.60 -18.88
N CYS A 34 -4.75 0.45 -19.54
CA CYS A 34 -4.51 1.85 -19.13
C CYS A 34 -5.60 2.43 -18.21
N TYR A 35 -6.72 1.74 -18.03
CA TYR A 35 -7.82 2.24 -17.22
C TYR A 35 -7.58 1.98 -15.73
N CYS A 36 -7.87 2.98 -14.91
CA CYS A 36 -7.84 2.90 -13.45
C CYS A 36 -8.89 3.86 -12.92
N GLU A 37 -9.76 3.39 -12.04
CA GLU A 37 -10.90 4.15 -11.54
C GLU A 37 -10.49 5.41 -10.76
N SER A 38 -9.29 5.40 -10.20
CA SER A 38 -8.74 6.47 -9.35
C SER A 38 -8.09 7.59 -10.16
N LEU A 39 -7.98 7.40 -11.47
CA LEU A 39 -7.32 8.31 -12.37
C LEU A 39 -8.34 8.88 -13.35
N THR A 40 -7.95 9.99 -13.96
CA THR A 40 -8.62 10.52 -15.15
C THR A 40 -8.58 9.49 -16.29
N THR A 41 -9.66 9.45 -17.07
CA THR A 41 -9.79 8.56 -18.23
C THR A 41 -8.73 8.90 -19.28
N TYR A 42 -8.01 7.89 -19.77
CA TYR A 42 -6.95 8.06 -20.77
C TYR A 42 -7.33 7.50 -22.14
N GLY A 43 -7.92 6.30 -22.20
CA GLY A 43 -8.38 5.70 -23.47
C GLY A 43 -7.28 5.26 -24.44
N GLY A 44 -6.00 5.31 -24.04
CA GLY A 44 -4.86 5.04 -24.93
C GLY A 44 -4.70 3.58 -25.37
N CYS A 45 -4.93 2.59 -24.49
CA CYS A 45 -4.61 1.19 -24.82
C CYS A 45 -5.62 0.49 -25.76
N ARG A 46 -6.82 1.06 -25.92
CA ARG A 46 -7.91 0.56 -26.78
C ARG A 46 -8.37 -0.91 -26.60
N LEU A 47 -7.88 -1.66 -25.62
CA LEU A 47 -8.35 -3.03 -25.37
C LEU A 47 -9.81 -3.11 -24.92
N CYS A 48 -10.32 -2.05 -24.27
CA CYS A 48 -11.67 -2.00 -23.72
C CYS A 48 -12.76 -1.66 -24.74
N VAL A 49 -12.50 -1.92 -26.02
CA VAL A 49 -13.51 -1.71 -27.06
C VAL A 49 -14.72 -2.61 -26.88
N VAL A 50 -15.90 -2.07 -27.16
CA VAL A 50 -17.21 -2.73 -27.18
C VAL A 50 -17.93 -2.34 -28.47
N GLU A 51 -18.88 -3.17 -28.88
CA GLU A 51 -19.70 -2.96 -30.07
C GLU A 51 -21.10 -2.50 -29.63
N ASN A 52 -21.55 -1.35 -30.12
CA ASN A 52 -22.88 -0.83 -29.82
C ASN A 52 -23.95 -1.54 -30.68
N GLU A 53 -25.23 -1.27 -30.39
CA GLU A 53 -26.36 -1.87 -31.12
C GLU A 53 -26.31 -1.69 -32.65
N ARG A 54 -25.70 -0.58 -33.11
CA ARG A 54 -25.56 -0.22 -34.53
C ARG A 54 -24.33 -0.84 -35.20
N GLY A 55 -23.56 -1.68 -34.48
CA GLY A 55 -22.31 -2.27 -34.97
C GLY A 55 -21.09 -1.33 -34.90
N GLY A 56 -21.21 -0.17 -34.26
CA GLY A 56 -20.10 0.75 -34.05
C GLY A 56 -19.19 0.31 -32.92
N ILE A 57 -17.87 0.42 -33.11
CA ILE A 57 -16.87 0.09 -32.08
C ILE A 57 -16.50 1.34 -31.29
N GLU A 58 -16.68 1.29 -29.98
CA GLU A 58 -16.39 2.38 -29.05
C GLU A 58 -15.56 1.90 -27.86
N ALA A 59 -14.74 2.76 -27.27
CA ALA A 59 -13.98 2.40 -26.07
C ALA A 59 -14.87 2.53 -24.81
N ALA A 60 -15.10 1.42 -24.11
CA ALA A 60 -15.97 1.37 -22.94
C ALA A 60 -15.52 2.31 -21.81
N CYS A 61 -14.22 2.59 -21.68
CA CYS A 61 -13.70 3.48 -20.64
C CYS A 61 -14.03 4.97 -20.87
N THR A 62 -14.35 5.37 -22.10
CA THR A 62 -14.75 6.74 -22.47
C THR A 62 -16.23 6.85 -22.81
N MET A 63 -16.90 5.73 -23.05
CA MET A 63 -18.32 5.69 -23.38
C MET A 63 -19.15 6.01 -22.13
N VAL A 64 -19.97 7.06 -22.20
CA VAL A 64 -20.90 7.46 -21.13
C VAL A 64 -22.05 6.45 -21.08
N PRO A 65 -22.38 5.87 -19.91
CA PRO A 65 -23.48 4.91 -19.81
C PRO A 65 -24.82 5.64 -19.99
N LYS A 66 -25.69 5.07 -20.82
CA LYS A 66 -27.04 5.59 -21.09
C LYS A 66 -28.06 4.53 -20.76
N ASP A 67 -29.17 4.93 -20.15
CA ASP A 67 -30.26 4.01 -19.83
C ASP A 67 -30.80 3.33 -21.10
N GLY A 68 -30.99 2.02 -21.04
CA GLY A 68 -31.42 1.17 -22.15
C GLY A 68 -30.38 0.93 -23.25
N ALA A 69 -29.15 1.45 -23.14
CA ALA A 69 -28.13 1.20 -24.15
C ALA A 69 -27.78 -0.30 -24.24
N VAL A 70 -27.44 -0.78 -25.44
CA VAL A 70 -27.05 -2.17 -25.69
C VAL A 70 -25.61 -2.20 -26.19
N VAL A 71 -24.77 -2.99 -25.53
CA VAL A 71 -23.38 -3.21 -25.93
C VAL A 71 -23.04 -4.70 -25.93
N ARG A 72 -22.20 -5.10 -26.88
CA ARG A 72 -21.62 -6.44 -26.98
C ARG A 72 -20.13 -6.35 -26.69
N THR A 73 -19.60 -7.26 -25.89
CA THR A 73 -18.21 -7.17 -25.41
C THR A 73 -17.27 -8.18 -26.08
N ASN A 74 -17.80 -9.16 -26.82
CA ASN A 74 -16.99 -10.28 -27.32
C ASN A 74 -17.39 -10.81 -28.72
N THR A 75 -17.72 -9.90 -29.65
CA THR A 75 -17.99 -10.26 -31.05
C THR A 75 -16.70 -10.64 -31.80
N ALA A 76 -16.82 -11.29 -32.97
CA ALA A 76 -15.66 -11.69 -33.77
C ALA A 76 -14.76 -10.50 -34.12
N GLN A 77 -15.37 -9.39 -34.53
CA GLN A 77 -14.69 -8.15 -34.85
C GLN A 77 -13.89 -7.58 -33.65
N LEU A 78 -14.48 -7.59 -32.44
CA LEU A 78 -13.79 -7.15 -31.23
C LEU A 78 -12.61 -8.06 -30.86
N ARG A 79 -12.73 -9.36 -31.10
CA ARG A 79 -11.62 -10.31 -30.85
C ARG A 79 -10.45 -10.05 -31.80
N GLU A 80 -10.71 -9.86 -33.08
CA GLU A 80 -9.67 -9.50 -34.07
C GLU A 80 -8.99 -8.17 -33.70
N PHE A 81 -9.77 -7.17 -33.30
CA PHE A 81 -9.24 -5.87 -32.90
C PHE A 81 -8.30 -5.98 -31.68
N ARG A 82 -8.71 -6.73 -30.65
CA ARG A 82 -7.89 -6.96 -29.45
C ARG A 82 -6.63 -7.77 -29.78
N GLN A 83 -6.72 -8.78 -30.65
CA GLN A 83 -5.55 -9.52 -31.12
C GLN A 83 -4.56 -8.61 -31.83
N GLY A 84 -5.04 -7.71 -32.72
CA GLY A 84 -4.20 -6.72 -33.40
C GLY A 84 -3.49 -5.79 -32.42
N ILE A 85 -4.22 -5.23 -31.44
CA ILE A 85 -3.63 -4.37 -30.41
C ILE A 85 -2.57 -5.13 -29.61
N LEU A 86 -2.86 -6.35 -29.15
CA LEU A 86 -1.92 -7.12 -28.35
C LEU A 86 -0.64 -7.44 -29.12
N LYS A 87 -0.75 -7.73 -30.43
CA LYS A 87 0.43 -7.91 -31.29
C LYS A 87 1.29 -6.65 -31.31
N LEU A 88 0.70 -5.49 -31.58
CA LEU A 88 1.43 -4.21 -31.59
C LEU A 88 2.10 -3.91 -30.24
N LEU A 89 1.39 -4.15 -29.13
CA LEU A 89 1.95 -3.96 -27.79
C LEU A 89 3.12 -4.91 -27.51
N LEU A 90 3.05 -6.16 -27.99
CA LEU A 90 4.12 -7.15 -27.81
C LEU A 90 5.32 -6.90 -28.74
N GLU A 91 5.12 -6.32 -29.92
CA GLU A 91 6.21 -5.90 -30.83
C GLU A 91 7.08 -4.80 -30.21
N GLY A 92 6.47 -3.89 -29.45
CA GLY A 92 7.14 -2.82 -28.70
C GLY A 92 7.53 -3.18 -27.27
N HIS A 93 7.46 -4.47 -26.88
CA HIS A 93 7.70 -4.91 -25.51
C HIS A 93 8.71 -6.06 -25.46
N ARG A 94 9.69 -5.98 -24.57
CA ARG A 94 10.66 -7.06 -24.37
C ARG A 94 10.01 -8.29 -23.72
N THR A 95 9.80 -9.36 -24.48
CA THR A 95 9.04 -10.57 -24.09
C THR A 95 9.86 -11.65 -23.35
N GLU A 96 10.88 -11.27 -22.59
CA GLU A 96 11.66 -12.19 -21.75
C GLU A 96 10.89 -12.53 -20.46
N CYS A 97 9.74 -13.19 -20.59
CA CYS A 97 8.83 -13.43 -19.47
C CYS A 97 9.37 -14.41 -18.42
N ALA A 98 10.30 -15.30 -18.76
CA ALA A 98 10.82 -16.29 -17.81
C ALA A 98 11.64 -15.66 -16.66
N THR A 99 12.31 -14.54 -16.93
CA THR A 99 13.14 -13.81 -15.97
C THR A 99 12.47 -12.53 -15.48
N CYS A 100 11.28 -12.21 -15.99
CA CYS A 100 10.56 -11.00 -15.64
C CYS A 100 9.93 -11.12 -14.25
N PRO A 101 10.15 -10.18 -13.32
CA PRO A 101 9.53 -10.20 -11.98
C PRO A 101 8.00 -10.05 -12.02
N GLN A 102 7.45 -9.61 -13.16
CA GLN A 102 6.00 -9.50 -13.37
C GLN A 102 5.36 -10.78 -13.92
N SER A 103 6.16 -11.79 -14.27
CA SER A 103 5.63 -13.03 -14.84
C SER A 103 4.64 -13.71 -13.89
N GLY A 104 3.53 -14.22 -14.44
CA GLY A 104 2.45 -14.82 -13.65
C GLY A 104 1.48 -13.83 -13.01
N LYS A 105 1.78 -12.51 -13.02
CA LYS A 105 0.86 -11.43 -12.61
C LYS A 105 0.75 -10.29 -13.64
N CYS A 106 1.33 -10.47 -14.83
CA CYS A 106 1.35 -9.46 -15.89
C CYS A 106 0.03 -9.46 -16.68
N LYS A 107 -0.75 -8.37 -16.61
CA LYS A 107 -2.02 -8.26 -17.35
C LYS A 107 -1.83 -8.34 -18.86
N LEU A 108 -0.73 -7.83 -19.40
CA LEU A 108 -0.42 -7.98 -20.83
C LEU A 108 -0.23 -9.46 -21.19
N GLN A 109 0.49 -10.22 -20.35
CA GLN A 109 0.69 -11.66 -20.54
C GLN A 109 -0.64 -12.42 -20.44
N ASP A 110 -1.51 -12.07 -19.49
CA ASP A 110 -2.83 -12.69 -19.32
C ASP A 110 -3.71 -12.47 -20.55
N TYR A 111 -3.78 -11.24 -21.07
CA TYR A 111 -4.57 -10.96 -22.26
C TYR A 111 -3.97 -11.58 -23.52
N ALA A 112 -2.66 -11.59 -23.66
CA ALA A 112 -1.98 -12.28 -24.77
C ALA A 112 -2.37 -13.77 -24.80
N LYS A 113 -2.33 -14.44 -23.65
CA LYS A 113 -2.80 -15.84 -23.50
C LYS A 113 -4.30 -15.97 -23.81
N ARG A 114 -5.14 -15.12 -23.22
CA ARG A 114 -6.61 -15.14 -23.42
C ARG A 114 -7.02 -15.06 -24.89
N TYR A 115 -6.28 -14.30 -25.69
CA TYR A 115 -6.59 -14.08 -27.11
C TYR A 115 -5.71 -14.91 -28.07
N GLY A 116 -4.90 -15.84 -27.56
CA GLY A 116 -4.06 -16.71 -28.39
C GLY A 116 -2.94 -15.98 -29.14
N VAL A 117 -2.42 -14.89 -28.58
CA VAL A 117 -1.31 -14.11 -29.15
C VAL A 117 0.00 -14.55 -28.48
N ALA A 118 0.67 -15.55 -29.06
CA ALA A 118 1.88 -16.15 -28.47
C ALA A 118 3.17 -15.86 -29.28
N ASP A 119 3.09 -15.81 -30.61
CA ASP A 119 4.26 -15.77 -31.49
C ASP A 119 4.54 -14.38 -32.04
N VAL A 120 4.82 -13.43 -31.15
CA VAL A 120 5.18 -12.04 -31.53
C VAL A 120 6.65 -11.81 -31.24
N LYS A 121 7.41 -11.45 -32.28
CA LYS A 121 8.82 -11.07 -32.14
C LYS A 121 8.91 -9.59 -31.76
N PRO A 122 9.54 -9.23 -30.63
CA PRO A 122 9.82 -7.84 -30.32
C PRO A 122 10.78 -7.26 -31.37
N VAL A 123 10.46 -6.07 -31.88
CA VAL A 123 11.26 -5.39 -32.91
C VAL A 123 11.59 -3.96 -32.51
N ASP A 124 10.60 -3.23 -31.98
CA ASP A 124 10.65 -1.78 -31.76
C ASP A 124 10.45 -1.40 -30.29
N TYR A 125 11.01 -2.20 -29.38
CA TYR A 125 10.97 -1.89 -27.95
C TYR A 125 12.10 -0.93 -27.54
N CYS A 126 11.86 -0.16 -26.48
CA CYS A 126 12.82 0.81 -25.96
C CYS A 126 14.11 0.13 -25.46
N ARG A 127 15.27 0.69 -25.83
CA ARG A 127 16.61 0.19 -25.46
C ARG A 127 17.35 1.07 -24.46
N GLU A 128 16.65 2.05 -23.89
CA GLU A 128 17.21 2.83 -22.79
C GLU A 128 17.59 1.91 -21.62
N PRO A 129 18.67 2.22 -20.87
CA PRO A 129 19.08 1.43 -19.73
C PRO A 129 18.01 1.32 -18.65
N ILE A 130 18.07 0.22 -17.90
CA ILE A 130 17.29 0.06 -16.66
C ILE A 130 17.76 1.12 -15.66
N ASP A 131 16.81 1.82 -15.06
CA ASP A 131 17.06 2.72 -13.94
C ASP A 131 16.71 2.03 -12.62
N ASP A 132 17.75 1.68 -11.88
CA ASP A 132 17.69 1.06 -10.55
C ASP A 132 18.25 1.99 -9.46
N SER A 133 18.37 3.29 -9.74
CA SER A 133 18.96 4.28 -8.84
C SER A 133 18.16 4.50 -7.55
N SER A 134 16.83 4.36 -7.60
CA SER A 134 15.98 4.46 -6.42
C SER A 134 16.17 3.24 -5.51
N PRO A 135 16.14 3.42 -4.18
CA PRO A 135 16.15 2.30 -3.24
C PRO A 135 14.87 1.47 -3.27
N ALA A 136 13.78 1.97 -3.89
CA ALA A 136 12.45 1.37 -3.79
C ALA A 136 11.87 0.89 -5.13
N VAL A 137 12.21 1.53 -6.25
CA VAL A 137 11.58 1.28 -7.56
C VAL A 137 12.65 1.08 -8.63
N VAL A 138 12.43 0.10 -9.51
CA VAL A 138 13.21 -0.13 -10.72
C VAL A 138 12.34 0.20 -11.93
N ILE A 139 12.90 0.96 -12.88
CA ILE A 139 12.26 1.30 -14.16
C ILE A 139 12.99 0.53 -15.27
N ASP A 140 12.24 -0.30 -15.99
CA ASP A 140 12.69 -1.01 -17.20
C ASP A 140 11.87 -0.49 -18.41
N PRO A 141 12.37 0.51 -19.14
CA PRO A 141 11.65 1.10 -20.27
C PRO A 141 11.35 0.09 -21.39
N SER A 142 12.15 -0.97 -21.51
CA SER A 142 11.97 -2.03 -22.52
C SER A 142 10.68 -2.83 -22.34
N LYS A 143 10.09 -2.78 -21.14
CA LYS A 143 8.82 -3.44 -20.80
C LYS A 143 7.63 -2.47 -20.75
N CYS A 144 7.85 -1.19 -21.06
CA CYS A 144 6.79 -0.18 -21.03
C CYS A 144 5.86 -0.32 -22.24
N ILE A 145 4.56 -0.18 -22.01
CA ILE A 145 3.52 -0.17 -23.06
C ILE A 145 2.86 1.21 -23.21
N LEU A 146 3.49 2.25 -22.67
CA LEU A 146 3.03 3.64 -22.71
C LEU A 146 1.57 3.83 -22.24
N CYS A 147 1.11 3.03 -21.28
CA CYS A 147 -0.28 3.10 -20.80
C CYS A 147 -0.58 4.34 -19.93
N GLY A 148 0.46 5.08 -19.53
CA GLY A 148 0.39 6.30 -18.74
C GLY A 148 -0.20 6.13 -17.34
N LYS A 149 -0.38 4.91 -16.82
CA LYS A 149 -0.89 4.70 -15.46
C LYS A 149 0.08 5.26 -14.42
N CYS A 150 1.35 4.88 -14.51
CA CYS A 150 2.40 5.29 -13.58
C CYS A 150 2.59 6.81 -13.52
N THR A 151 2.65 7.48 -14.68
CA THR A 151 2.83 8.94 -14.79
C THR A 151 1.63 9.68 -14.19
N ARG A 152 0.40 9.30 -14.59
CA ARG A 152 -0.83 9.86 -14.01
C ARG A 152 -0.97 9.58 -12.52
N THR A 153 -0.55 8.42 -12.03
CA THR A 153 -0.53 8.13 -10.59
C THR A 153 0.44 9.05 -9.85
N CYS A 154 1.67 9.23 -10.38
CA CYS A 154 2.68 10.09 -9.78
C CYS A 154 2.25 11.56 -9.75
N LEU A 155 1.58 12.02 -10.81
CA LEU A 155 1.05 13.39 -10.90
C LEU A 155 -0.25 13.56 -10.09
N GLN A 156 -1.30 12.79 -10.38
CA GLN A 156 -2.65 13.09 -9.88
C GLN A 156 -2.89 12.62 -8.45
N LEU A 157 -2.26 11.53 -8.02
CA LEU A 157 -2.45 10.98 -6.67
C LEU A 157 -1.34 11.41 -5.70
N GLN A 158 -0.13 11.63 -6.20
CA GLN A 158 1.02 12.00 -5.38
C GLN A 158 1.45 13.46 -5.56
N ASN A 159 1.09 14.13 -6.66
CA ASN A 159 1.55 15.50 -6.97
C ASN A 159 3.09 15.65 -6.95
N VAL A 160 3.83 14.59 -7.26
CA VAL A 160 5.30 14.58 -7.27
C VAL A 160 5.85 14.74 -8.69
N ASN A 161 5.16 14.17 -9.69
CA ASN A 161 5.55 14.23 -11.10
C ASN A 161 7.01 13.82 -11.41
N ALA A 162 7.55 12.85 -10.67
CA ALA A 162 8.93 12.37 -10.84
C ALA A 162 9.17 11.57 -12.12
N ILE A 163 8.11 11.10 -12.79
CA ILE A 163 8.18 10.32 -14.03
C ILE A 163 7.14 10.81 -15.02
N ASP A 164 7.53 10.94 -16.28
CA ASP A 164 6.61 11.27 -17.38
C ASP A 164 7.09 10.67 -18.71
N PHE A 165 6.32 10.87 -19.78
CA PHE A 165 6.73 10.58 -21.14
C PHE A 165 7.49 11.75 -21.76
N ILE A 166 8.64 11.45 -22.35
CA ILE A 166 9.41 12.39 -23.17
C ILE A 166 9.38 11.94 -24.64
N ASN A 167 9.86 12.81 -25.53
CA ASN A 167 9.86 12.63 -26.99
C ASN A 167 8.43 12.50 -27.58
N ARG A 168 8.34 12.10 -28.85
CA ARG A 168 7.06 11.98 -29.59
C ARG A 168 7.11 10.80 -30.57
N GLY A 169 5.93 10.35 -30.98
CA GLY A 169 5.80 9.24 -31.93
C GLY A 169 6.44 7.97 -31.38
N ASN A 170 7.19 7.27 -32.23
CA ASN A 170 7.84 5.99 -31.86
C ASN A 170 9.02 6.16 -30.90
N GLU A 171 9.52 7.39 -30.69
CA GLU A 171 10.61 7.67 -29.74
C GLU A 171 10.10 7.94 -28.33
N THR A 172 8.77 7.92 -28.12
CA THR A 172 8.15 8.19 -26.83
C THR A 172 8.60 7.17 -25.78
N VAL A 173 9.18 7.65 -24.69
CA VAL A 173 9.72 6.79 -23.64
C VAL A 173 9.35 7.30 -22.26
N LEU A 174 9.12 6.38 -21.32
CA LEU A 174 8.99 6.71 -19.91
C LEU A 174 10.36 7.11 -19.34
N SER A 175 10.45 8.29 -18.75
CA SER A 175 11.70 8.85 -18.23
C SER A 175 11.45 9.70 -16.98
N CYS A 176 12.53 10.00 -16.25
CA CYS A 176 12.57 10.93 -15.13
C CYS A 176 12.95 12.36 -15.56
N GLY A 177 13.05 12.60 -16.88
CA GLY A 177 13.61 13.82 -17.47
C GLY A 177 14.88 13.52 -18.27
N ILE A 178 15.24 14.39 -19.20
CA ILE A 178 16.39 14.17 -20.09
C ILE A 178 17.68 14.13 -19.24
N GLY A 179 18.33 12.97 -19.21
CA GLY A 179 19.58 12.74 -18.47
C GLY A 179 19.42 12.52 -16.96
N TYR A 180 18.18 12.46 -16.45
CA TYR A 180 17.91 12.25 -15.03
C TYR A 180 17.50 10.80 -14.75
N LYS A 181 17.96 10.27 -13.62
CA LYS A 181 17.44 9.03 -13.03
C LYS A 181 16.43 9.35 -11.94
N LEU A 182 15.70 8.33 -11.47
CA LEU A 182 14.65 8.49 -10.47
C LEU A 182 15.20 9.05 -9.14
N ALA A 183 16.42 8.65 -8.75
CA ALA A 183 17.08 9.17 -7.56
C ALA A 183 17.43 10.67 -7.62
N ASP A 184 17.52 11.24 -8.83
CA ASP A 184 17.83 12.66 -9.05
C ASP A 184 16.59 13.56 -8.98
N THR A 185 15.41 12.98 -8.78
CA THR A 185 14.11 13.67 -8.74
C THR A 185 13.57 13.81 -7.32
N ASN A 186 12.45 14.52 -7.16
CA ASN A 186 11.70 14.59 -5.90
C ASN A 186 10.90 13.31 -5.57
N CYS A 187 11.23 12.17 -6.21
CA CYS A 187 10.57 10.90 -5.95
C CYS A 187 10.57 10.54 -4.44
N THR A 188 9.37 10.37 -3.89
CA THR A 188 9.17 10.04 -2.47
C THR A 188 9.34 8.54 -2.17
N SER A 189 9.74 7.74 -3.15
CA SER A 189 9.86 6.28 -3.05
C SER A 189 8.56 5.56 -2.65
N CYS A 190 7.39 6.19 -2.80
CA CYS A 190 6.11 5.64 -2.35
C CYS A 190 5.69 4.33 -3.05
N GLY A 191 6.27 4.03 -4.21
CA GLY A 191 6.03 2.80 -4.99
C GLY A 191 4.66 2.71 -5.67
N GLN A 192 3.83 3.76 -5.62
CA GLN A 192 2.49 3.74 -6.23
C GLN A 192 2.53 3.54 -7.75
N CYS A 193 3.58 4.01 -8.42
CA CYS A 193 3.77 3.84 -9.85
C CYS A 193 4.08 2.37 -10.22
N ALA A 194 4.88 1.67 -9.41
CA ALA A 194 5.13 0.24 -9.56
C ALA A 194 3.87 -0.59 -9.24
N ALA A 195 3.16 -0.25 -8.15
CA ALA A 195 1.94 -0.93 -7.74
C ALA A 195 0.76 -0.82 -8.72
N MET A 196 0.86 0.03 -9.75
CA MET A 196 -0.17 0.26 -10.79
C MET A 196 0.29 -0.20 -12.18
N CYS A 197 1.54 -0.63 -12.33
CA CYS A 197 2.09 -0.98 -13.64
C CYS A 197 1.52 -2.34 -14.09
N PRO A 198 0.84 -2.42 -15.25
CA PRO A 198 0.25 -3.68 -15.70
C PRO A 198 1.28 -4.66 -16.31
N THR A 199 2.54 -4.24 -16.40
CA THR A 199 3.67 -4.97 -16.99
C THR A 199 4.90 -4.85 -16.08
N GLY A 200 6.03 -5.43 -16.48
CA GLY A 200 7.29 -5.34 -15.72
C GLY A 200 8.07 -4.03 -15.90
N ALA A 201 7.43 -2.95 -16.35
CA ALA A 201 8.12 -1.69 -16.65
C ALA A 201 8.49 -0.87 -15.40
N LEU A 202 7.66 -0.94 -14.36
CA LEU A 202 8.00 -0.39 -13.05
C LEU A 202 7.74 -1.46 -12.01
N THR A 203 8.76 -1.78 -11.23
CA THR A 203 8.70 -2.86 -10.23
C THR A 203 9.31 -2.39 -8.92
N ILE A 204 8.98 -3.08 -7.83
CA ILE A 204 9.64 -2.85 -6.55
C ILE A 204 11.07 -3.40 -6.63
N LYS A 205 12.05 -2.61 -6.18
CA LYS A 205 13.44 -3.05 -6.07
C LYS A 205 13.52 -4.15 -5.01
N SER A 206 13.85 -5.37 -5.44
CA SER A 206 13.87 -6.52 -4.55
C SER A 206 15.12 -6.56 -3.69
N ASP A 207 14.94 -6.75 -2.39
CA ASP A 207 15.99 -7.08 -1.42
C ASP A 207 15.85 -8.54 -0.93
N ALA A 208 14.99 -9.35 -1.55
CA ALA A 208 14.75 -10.74 -1.14
C ALA A 208 16.04 -11.58 -1.15
N ALA A 209 16.91 -11.39 -2.15
CA ALA A 209 18.22 -12.05 -2.22
C ALA A 209 19.08 -11.74 -0.99
N ARG A 210 19.09 -10.49 -0.50
CA ARG A 210 19.84 -10.10 0.70
C ARG A 210 19.29 -10.79 1.96
N VAL A 211 17.99 -11.05 2.00
CA VAL A 211 17.37 -11.81 3.09
C VAL A 211 17.78 -13.28 3.02
N TRP A 212 17.75 -13.89 1.83
CA TRP A 212 18.24 -15.26 1.65
C TRP A 212 19.71 -15.40 2.03
N ASP A 213 20.57 -14.47 1.61
CA ASP A 213 21.99 -14.45 1.96
C ASP A 213 22.17 -14.38 3.49
N ALA A 214 21.42 -13.49 4.16
CA ALA A 214 21.49 -13.35 5.61
C ALA A 214 21.00 -14.60 6.38
N ILE A 215 19.94 -15.23 5.89
CA ILE A 215 19.37 -16.45 6.49
C ILE A 215 20.29 -17.66 6.30
N ASN A 216 20.98 -17.74 5.16
CA ASN A 216 21.88 -18.85 4.85
C ASN A 216 23.29 -18.70 5.45
N ASP A 217 23.60 -17.53 6.04
CA ASP A 217 24.87 -17.29 6.73
C ASP A 217 24.79 -17.83 8.17
N PRO A 218 25.49 -18.95 8.50
CA PRO A 218 25.43 -19.54 9.83
C PRO A 218 26.08 -18.68 10.92
N THR A 219 26.81 -17.62 10.54
CA THR A 219 27.44 -16.67 11.47
C THR A 219 26.51 -15.53 11.85
N LYS A 220 25.31 -15.45 11.26
CA LYS A 220 24.34 -14.38 11.50
C LYS A 220 23.14 -14.87 12.27
N LYS A 221 22.48 -13.92 12.93
CA LYS A 221 21.15 -14.10 13.51
C LYS A 221 20.15 -13.21 12.79
N VAL A 222 19.05 -13.76 12.28
CA VAL A 222 18.06 -13.00 11.52
C VAL A 222 16.81 -12.74 12.34
N ALA A 223 16.58 -11.47 12.69
CA ALA A 223 15.37 -11.00 13.33
C ALA A 223 14.47 -10.30 12.32
N VAL A 224 13.23 -10.76 12.17
CA VAL A 224 12.27 -10.22 11.21
C VAL A 224 11.12 -9.54 11.93
N GLN A 225 10.81 -8.29 11.63
CA GLN A 225 9.58 -7.62 12.06
C GLN A 225 8.55 -7.57 10.93
N ILE A 226 7.26 -7.73 11.26
CA ILE A 226 6.16 -7.71 10.30
C ILE A 226 5.25 -6.52 10.58
N ALA A 227 5.04 -5.66 9.57
CA ALA A 227 4.08 -4.57 9.70
C ALA A 227 2.62 -5.07 9.74
N PRO A 228 1.72 -4.39 10.49
CA PRO A 228 0.36 -4.88 10.73
C PRO A 228 -0.50 -5.07 9.48
N THR A 229 -0.19 -4.34 8.40
CA THR A 229 -0.97 -4.34 7.15
C THR A 229 -0.45 -5.34 6.11
N VAL A 230 0.71 -5.97 6.32
CA VAL A 230 1.26 -7.01 5.43
C VAL A 230 0.28 -8.16 5.28
N LYS A 231 -0.39 -8.54 6.38
CA LYS A 231 -1.38 -9.62 6.39
C LYS A 231 -2.51 -9.44 5.38
N LEU A 232 -2.90 -8.20 5.05
CA LEU A 232 -3.96 -7.93 4.08
C LEU A 232 -3.54 -8.35 2.66
N GLY A 233 -2.31 -8.01 2.27
CA GLY A 233 -1.79 -8.41 0.96
C GLY A 233 -1.49 -9.92 0.88
N ILE A 234 -1.10 -10.55 2.00
CA ILE A 234 -0.93 -12.00 2.07
C ILE A 234 -2.27 -12.71 1.88
N ILE A 235 -3.32 -12.26 2.55
CA ILE A 235 -4.67 -12.83 2.42
C ILE A 235 -5.14 -12.79 0.96
N GLU A 236 -5.01 -11.64 0.31
CA GLU A 236 -5.33 -11.46 -1.11
C GLU A 236 -4.52 -12.39 -2.02
N ALA A 237 -3.19 -12.41 -1.86
CA ALA A 237 -2.29 -13.12 -2.76
C ALA A 237 -2.41 -14.65 -2.71
N PHE A 238 -2.93 -15.19 -1.61
CA PHE A 238 -3.18 -16.61 -1.41
C PHE A 238 -4.67 -16.98 -1.42
N GLY A 239 -5.54 -16.05 -1.82
CA GLY A 239 -6.99 -16.32 -1.96
C GLY A 239 -7.67 -16.72 -0.65
N LEU A 240 -7.16 -16.23 0.48
CA LEU A 240 -7.70 -16.55 1.80
C LEU A 240 -8.92 -15.67 2.12
N PRO A 241 -9.82 -16.11 3.01
CA PRO A 241 -10.87 -15.26 3.53
C PRO A 241 -10.26 -13.99 4.14
N ALA A 242 -10.91 -12.83 3.94
CA ALA A 242 -10.51 -11.52 4.48
C ALA A 242 -10.31 -11.49 6.02
N THR A 243 -10.72 -12.55 6.68
CA THR A 243 -10.89 -12.73 8.11
C THR A 243 -9.90 -13.70 8.69
N ALA A 244 -9.14 -14.37 7.82
CA ALA A 244 -8.10 -15.29 8.20
C ALA A 244 -7.08 -14.59 9.11
N GLN A 245 -6.84 -15.20 10.27
CA GLN A 245 -5.69 -14.85 11.09
C GLN A 245 -4.47 -15.52 10.48
N VAL A 246 -3.60 -14.72 9.88
CA VAL A 246 -2.42 -15.23 9.15
C VAL A 246 -1.11 -14.86 9.81
N MET A 247 -1.12 -14.16 10.96
CA MET A 247 0.12 -13.76 11.64
C MET A 247 0.96 -14.99 12.04
N GLY A 248 0.34 -16.00 12.67
CA GLY A 248 1.03 -17.22 13.05
C GLY A 248 1.59 -17.98 11.83
N LYS A 249 0.84 -18.03 10.72
CA LYS A 249 1.32 -18.63 9.46
C LYS A 249 2.50 -17.86 8.84
N MET A 250 2.48 -16.52 8.88
CA MET A 250 3.61 -15.70 8.44
C MET A 250 4.85 -15.93 9.31
N VAL A 251 4.67 -16.06 10.62
CA VAL A 251 5.76 -16.44 11.54
C VAL A 251 6.31 -17.81 11.16
N THR A 252 5.45 -18.82 11.03
CA THR A 252 5.86 -20.17 10.61
C THR A 252 6.61 -20.15 9.28
N ALA A 253 6.13 -19.39 8.30
CA ALA A 253 6.81 -19.25 7.01
C ALA A 253 8.22 -18.70 7.18
N LEU A 254 8.40 -17.58 7.89
CA LEU A 254 9.72 -16.99 8.12
C LEU A 254 10.64 -17.93 8.92
N ARG A 255 10.11 -18.66 9.90
CA ARG A 255 10.86 -19.67 10.67
C ARG A 255 11.34 -20.82 9.79
N LEU A 256 10.47 -21.34 8.91
CA LEU A 256 10.82 -22.39 7.95
C LEU A 256 11.87 -21.92 6.95
N MET A 257 11.83 -20.65 6.55
CA MET A 257 12.87 -20.06 5.70
C MET A 257 14.23 -20.00 6.42
N GLY A 258 14.23 -19.75 7.74
CA GLY A 258 15.42 -19.78 8.59
C GLY A 258 15.58 -18.54 9.48
N ALA A 259 14.54 -17.73 9.69
CA ALA A 259 14.60 -16.62 10.65
C ALA A 259 14.74 -17.11 12.11
N ASP A 260 15.67 -16.52 12.86
CA ASP A 260 15.91 -16.81 14.27
C ASP A 260 14.90 -16.16 15.22
N TYR A 261 14.30 -15.03 14.81
CA TYR A 261 13.28 -14.33 15.59
C TYR A 261 12.27 -13.63 14.68
N VAL A 262 10.99 -13.64 15.04
CA VAL A 262 9.92 -13.00 14.28
C VAL A 262 9.00 -12.18 15.20
N PHE A 263 8.89 -10.89 14.92
CA PHE A 263 8.16 -9.90 15.71
C PHE A 263 6.99 -9.29 14.94
N ASP A 264 5.91 -8.97 15.65
CA ASP A 264 4.81 -8.13 15.18
C ASP A 264 5.04 -6.67 15.56
N ALA A 265 5.17 -5.79 14.55
CA ALA A 265 5.39 -4.36 14.72
C ALA A 265 4.11 -3.58 15.10
N SER A 266 2.97 -4.24 15.34
CA SER A 266 1.75 -3.59 15.85
C SER A 266 2.01 -2.83 17.15
N MET A 267 2.89 -3.38 17.98
CA MET A 267 3.23 -2.79 19.27
C MET A 267 4.07 -1.52 19.15
N SER A 268 5.04 -1.48 18.23
CA SER A 268 5.81 -0.26 17.95
C SER A 268 4.98 0.81 17.25
N ALA A 269 3.93 0.42 16.51
CA ALA A 269 2.97 1.36 15.96
C ALA A 269 2.25 2.13 17.07
N TYR A 270 1.87 1.47 18.15
CA TYR A 270 1.35 2.13 19.33
C TYR A 270 2.40 3.01 20.02
N GLN A 271 3.66 2.56 20.13
CA GLN A 271 4.72 3.38 20.71
C GLN A 271 4.96 4.68 19.92
N THR A 272 4.91 4.62 18.58
CA THR A 272 4.96 5.81 17.70
C THR A 272 3.89 6.81 18.06
N VAL A 273 2.67 6.33 18.28
CA VAL A 273 1.49 7.12 18.63
C VAL A 273 1.67 7.84 19.97
N LEU A 274 2.29 7.18 20.95
CA LEU A 274 2.62 7.77 22.24
C LEU A 274 3.68 8.87 22.13
N GLU A 275 4.75 8.63 21.38
CA GLU A 275 5.81 9.63 21.17
C GLU A 275 5.30 10.85 20.42
N GLU A 276 4.44 10.65 19.42
CA GLU A 276 3.80 11.71 18.65
C GLU A 276 2.87 12.56 19.54
N ALA A 277 2.12 11.90 20.43
CA ALA A 277 1.26 12.58 21.39
C ALA A 277 2.06 13.42 22.41
N ASP A 278 3.21 12.94 22.87
CA ASP A 278 4.10 13.70 23.75
C ASP A 278 4.72 14.90 23.02
N ASP A 279 5.26 14.70 21.81
CA ASP A 279 5.81 15.78 20.99
C ASP A 279 4.74 16.84 20.68
N PHE A 280 3.54 16.42 20.28
CA PHE A 280 2.40 17.33 20.04
C PHE A 280 2.09 18.22 21.25
N LYS A 281 2.00 17.65 22.46
CA LYS A 281 1.70 18.43 23.68
C LYS A 281 2.72 19.54 23.91
N THR A 282 4.00 19.29 23.63
CA THR A 282 5.06 20.28 23.78
C THR A 282 5.03 21.36 22.70
N ARG A 283 4.51 21.05 21.51
CA ARG A 283 4.65 21.90 20.32
C ARG A 283 3.37 22.57 19.84
N LYS A 284 2.19 22.15 20.32
CA LYS A 284 0.89 22.67 19.87
C LYS A 284 0.73 24.19 19.92
N LYS A 285 1.48 24.88 20.80
CA LYS A 285 1.45 26.35 20.90
C LYS A 285 2.17 27.04 19.73
N GLY A 286 3.04 26.33 19.02
CA GLY A 286 3.82 26.89 17.92
C GLY A 286 3.11 26.91 16.58
N GLY A 287 1.94 26.28 16.44
CA GLY A 287 1.22 26.07 15.18
C GLY A 287 0.91 24.59 14.92
N THR A 288 0.44 24.28 13.71
CA THR A 288 0.08 22.92 13.30
C THR A 288 1.27 21.97 13.38
N VAL A 289 1.08 20.81 14.00
CA VAL A 289 2.05 19.71 14.04
C VAL A 289 1.64 18.66 13.00
N LEU A 290 2.61 18.14 12.27
CA LEU A 290 2.41 17.17 11.18
C LEU A 290 2.93 15.80 11.63
N SER A 291 2.22 14.71 11.34
CA SER A 291 2.72 13.35 11.59
C SER A 291 4.00 13.06 10.80
N SER A 292 4.87 12.18 11.30
CA SER A 292 6.19 11.88 10.68
C SER A 292 6.40 10.40 10.32
N TYR A 293 5.49 9.51 10.69
CA TYR A 293 5.73 8.07 10.57
C TYR A 293 5.60 7.51 9.14
N CYS A 294 5.07 8.29 8.19
CA CYS A 294 4.98 7.91 6.77
C CYS A 294 6.23 8.43 6.03
N PRO A 295 7.19 7.57 5.64
CA PRO A 295 8.47 8.02 5.09
C PRO A 295 8.33 8.77 3.75
N ALA A 296 7.38 8.37 2.91
CA ALA A 296 7.10 9.09 1.66
C ALA A 296 6.54 10.50 1.92
N TRP A 297 5.81 10.70 3.03
CA TRP A 297 5.32 12.02 3.43
C TRP A 297 6.44 12.89 3.99
N VAL A 298 7.31 12.32 4.82
CA VAL A 298 8.51 13.04 5.30
C VAL A 298 9.35 13.51 4.12
N LYS A 299 9.62 12.63 3.15
CA LYS A 299 10.38 12.99 1.94
C LYS A 299 9.67 14.06 1.10
N HIS A 300 8.34 14.01 1.00
CA HIS A 300 7.54 15.03 0.33
C HIS A 300 7.72 16.40 0.97
N VAL A 301 7.61 16.49 2.30
CA VAL A 301 7.85 17.73 3.04
C VAL A 301 9.29 18.23 2.84
N GLU A 302 10.28 17.34 2.88
CA GLU A 302 11.69 17.74 2.70
C GLU A 302 12.00 18.30 1.31
N CYS A 303 11.33 17.82 0.27
CA CYS A 303 11.55 18.23 -1.10
C CYS A 303 10.69 19.42 -1.50
N ASP A 304 9.40 19.38 -1.19
CA ASP A 304 8.40 20.30 -1.76
C ASP A 304 7.87 21.32 -0.75
N HIS A 305 7.99 21.07 0.56
CA HIS A 305 7.56 21.97 1.64
C HIS A 305 8.63 22.13 2.73
N PRO A 306 9.88 22.48 2.39
CA PRO A 306 11.00 22.49 3.34
C PRO A 306 10.78 23.42 4.54
N GLU A 307 9.96 24.46 4.39
CA GLU A 307 9.53 25.37 5.46
C GLU A 307 8.67 24.68 6.54
N LEU A 308 8.05 23.54 6.21
CA LEU A 308 7.28 22.73 7.14
C LEU A 308 8.09 21.59 7.76
N LYS A 309 9.38 21.43 7.42
CA LYS A 309 10.25 20.37 7.96
C LYS A 309 10.24 20.35 9.48
N ASP A 310 10.37 21.51 10.10
CA ASP A 310 10.33 21.61 11.55
C ASP A 310 8.96 21.25 12.11
N ARG A 311 7.87 21.35 11.35
CA ARG A 311 6.51 21.01 11.81
C ARG A 311 6.25 19.51 11.91
N LEU A 312 7.09 18.67 11.32
CA LEU A 312 7.03 17.22 11.48
C LEU A 312 7.25 16.82 12.94
N SER A 313 6.50 15.81 13.38
CA SER A 313 6.69 15.21 14.69
C SER A 313 8.07 14.60 14.79
N ALA A 314 8.66 14.64 15.98
CA ALA A 314 9.91 13.95 16.26
C ALA A 314 9.75 12.42 16.30
N ALA A 315 8.53 11.89 16.39
CA ALA A 315 8.32 10.45 16.57
C ALA A 315 8.92 9.65 15.41
N GLY A 316 9.72 8.63 15.73
CA GLY A 316 10.19 7.65 14.76
C GLY A 316 9.04 6.77 14.29
N SER A 317 9.19 6.17 13.11
CA SER A 317 8.16 5.28 12.57
C SER A 317 8.08 3.97 13.37
N PRO A 318 6.97 3.22 13.22
CA PRO A 318 6.82 1.91 13.85
C PRO A 318 7.96 0.95 13.49
N MET A 319 8.46 1.03 12.25
CA MET A 319 9.55 0.18 11.77
C MET A 319 10.86 0.49 12.51
N GLN A 320 11.21 1.77 12.63
CA GLN A 320 12.45 2.21 13.27
C GLN A 320 12.43 1.96 14.78
N ILE A 321 11.27 2.20 15.43
CA ILE A 321 11.10 1.92 16.86
C ILE A 321 11.22 0.42 17.13
N CYS A 322 10.57 -0.43 16.34
CA CYS A 322 10.66 -1.89 16.51
C CYS A 322 12.10 -2.39 16.28
N GLY A 323 12.77 -1.93 15.22
CA GLY A 323 14.17 -2.26 14.95
C GLY A 323 15.09 -1.86 16.11
N THR A 324 14.85 -0.70 16.72
CA THR A 324 15.61 -0.22 17.88
C THR A 324 15.39 -1.11 19.10
N LEU A 325 14.15 -1.55 19.35
CA LEU A 325 13.84 -2.48 20.43
C LEU A 325 14.51 -3.84 20.22
N ILE A 326 14.46 -4.37 18.99
CA ILE A 326 15.10 -5.63 18.61
C ILE A 326 16.62 -5.55 18.83
N ARG A 327 17.27 -4.51 18.30
CA ARG A 327 18.73 -4.25 18.46
C ARG A 327 19.16 -4.11 19.91
N ARG A 328 18.30 -3.61 20.80
CA ARG A 328 18.63 -3.51 22.22
C ARG A 328 18.40 -4.82 22.98
N LYS A 329 17.46 -5.65 22.51
CA LYS A 329 17.23 -6.99 23.08
C LYS A 329 18.34 -7.96 22.67
N TYR A 330 18.82 -7.82 21.45
CA TYR A 330 19.89 -8.60 20.84
C TYR A 330 21.00 -7.64 20.37
N PRO A 331 21.88 -7.20 21.30
CA PRO A 331 22.91 -6.19 21.02
C PRO A 331 24.08 -6.72 20.18
N GLU A 332 24.12 -8.02 19.91
CA GLU A 332 25.21 -8.69 19.20
C GLU A 332 25.45 -8.09 17.80
N ASP A 333 26.71 -8.13 17.34
CA ASP A 333 27.13 -7.57 16.05
C ASP A 333 26.73 -8.45 14.85
N ASP A 334 26.37 -9.70 15.10
CA ASP A 334 25.97 -10.69 14.10
C ASP A 334 24.47 -10.66 13.77
N LEU A 335 23.67 -9.85 14.47
CA LEU A 335 22.25 -9.71 14.18
C LEU A 335 22.00 -8.93 12.87
N VAL A 336 21.17 -9.49 12.00
CA VAL A 336 20.57 -8.84 10.82
C VAL A 336 19.09 -8.58 11.12
N SER A 337 18.71 -7.31 11.17
CA SER A 337 17.36 -6.82 11.39
C SER A 337 16.65 -6.61 10.05
N VAL A 338 15.61 -7.41 9.81
CA VAL A 338 14.81 -7.41 8.58
C VAL A 338 13.40 -6.90 8.87
N ALA A 339 12.85 -6.09 7.98
CA ALA A 339 11.51 -5.55 8.08
C ALA A 339 10.64 -5.94 6.88
N VAL A 340 9.51 -6.62 7.14
CA VAL A 340 8.47 -6.90 6.15
C VAL A 340 7.41 -5.80 6.20
N MET A 341 7.29 -5.02 5.13
CA MET A 341 6.53 -3.78 5.08
C MET A 341 5.50 -3.76 3.95
N SER A 342 4.37 -3.08 4.14
CA SER A 342 3.42 -2.80 3.05
C SER A 342 3.82 -1.57 2.20
N CYS A 343 4.95 -0.93 2.55
CA CYS A 343 5.40 0.33 1.99
C CYS A 343 6.76 0.16 1.31
N ALA A 344 6.89 0.65 0.07
CA ALA A 344 8.16 0.67 -0.64
C ALA A 344 9.12 1.75 -0.08
N ALA A 345 8.59 2.90 0.35
CA ALA A 345 9.39 4.00 0.90
C ALA A 345 10.08 3.64 2.23
N ALA A 346 9.65 2.57 2.90
CA ALA A 346 10.35 2.04 4.07
C ALA A 346 11.78 1.59 3.73
N LYS A 347 12.04 1.13 2.49
CA LYS A 347 13.41 0.83 2.02
C LYS A 347 14.31 2.07 2.06
N ALA A 348 13.80 3.21 1.58
CA ALA A 348 14.52 4.49 1.66
C ALA A 348 14.70 4.94 3.11
N GLU A 349 13.68 4.77 3.96
CA GLU A 349 13.72 5.13 5.37
C GLU A 349 14.81 4.39 6.16
N ALA A 350 14.98 3.09 5.92
CA ALA A 350 16.00 2.28 6.58
C ALA A 350 17.44 2.72 6.26
N LEU A 351 17.64 3.40 5.14
CA LEU A 351 18.96 3.89 4.73
C LEU A 351 19.37 5.19 5.42
N ARG A 352 18.42 5.93 6.01
CA ARG A 352 18.64 7.27 6.58
C ARG A 352 19.54 7.23 7.82
N ASP A 353 20.55 8.08 7.87
CA ASP A 353 21.59 8.05 8.91
C ASP A 353 21.10 8.60 10.26
N GLU A 354 20.12 9.49 10.27
CA GLU A 354 19.47 10.00 11.48
C GLU A 354 18.69 8.91 12.26
N ASN A 355 18.44 7.76 11.62
CA ASN A 355 17.84 6.61 12.28
C ASN A 355 18.86 5.78 13.08
N VAL A 356 20.17 6.03 12.95
CA VAL A 356 21.19 5.30 13.71
C VAL A 356 20.99 5.50 15.21
N LYS A 357 20.82 4.41 15.95
CA LYS A 357 20.67 4.39 17.41
C LYS A 357 21.75 3.50 18.02
N ASP A 358 22.36 3.97 19.10
CA ASP A 358 23.45 3.25 19.77
C ASP A 358 24.57 2.81 18.78
N GLY A 359 24.85 3.63 17.76
CA GLY A 359 25.89 3.37 16.75
C GLY A 359 25.52 2.36 15.64
N LYS A 360 24.29 1.80 15.63
CA LYS A 360 23.82 0.85 14.62
C LYS A 360 22.54 1.31 13.93
N LYS A 361 22.32 0.88 12.69
CA LYS A 361 21.03 1.05 12.02
C LYS A 361 19.98 0.13 12.67
N PRO A 362 18.77 0.61 12.98
CA PRO A 362 17.72 -0.22 13.56
C PRO A 362 17.26 -1.35 12.64
N VAL A 363 17.32 -1.16 11.33
CA VAL A 363 16.87 -2.09 10.29
C VAL A 363 17.90 -2.11 9.15
N ASP A 364 18.36 -3.29 8.75
CA ASP A 364 19.38 -3.46 7.70
C ASP A 364 18.77 -3.76 6.33
N ILE A 365 17.66 -4.51 6.33
CA ILE A 365 16.98 -4.97 5.11
C ILE A 365 15.49 -4.73 5.25
N VAL A 366 14.87 -4.19 4.20
CA VAL A 366 13.42 -4.02 4.12
C VAL A 366 12.93 -4.78 2.90
N ILE A 367 11.98 -5.69 3.08
CA ILE A 367 11.26 -6.35 1.99
C ILE A 367 9.79 -5.94 2.04
N THR A 368 9.17 -5.80 0.88
CA THR A 368 7.75 -5.48 0.76
C THR A 368 6.87 -6.73 0.88
N THR A 369 5.55 -6.55 1.05
CA THR A 369 4.59 -7.65 0.97
C THR A 369 4.74 -8.43 -0.34
N GLN A 370 4.95 -7.75 -1.48
CA GLN A 370 5.16 -8.41 -2.78
C GLN A 370 6.39 -9.32 -2.77
N GLU A 371 7.51 -8.85 -2.21
CA GLU A 371 8.74 -9.64 -2.10
C GLU A 371 8.54 -10.84 -1.17
N PHE A 372 7.88 -10.65 -0.01
CA PHE A 372 7.60 -11.74 0.91
C PHE A 372 6.68 -12.82 0.29
N ILE A 373 5.64 -12.41 -0.45
CA ILE A 373 4.82 -13.34 -1.25
C ILE A 373 5.69 -14.11 -2.25
N GLY A 374 6.60 -13.40 -2.92
CA GLY A 374 7.58 -13.99 -3.84
C GLY A 374 8.41 -15.06 -3.16
N MET A 375 8.98 -14.76 -1.99
CA MET A 375 9.78 -15.70 -1.20
C MET A 375 8.98 -16.92 -0.73
N ILE A 376 7.71 -16.76 -0.32
CA ILE A 376 6.84 -17.88 0.06
C ILE A 376 6.61 -18.82 -1.13
N ARG A 377 6.39 -18.25 -2.33
CA ARG A 377 6.21 -19.02 -3.58
C ARG A 377 7.51 -19.67 -4.03
N GLU A 378 8.63 -18.97 -3.91
CA GLU A 378 9.98 -19.47 -4.24
C GLU A 378 10.36 -20.66 -3.35
N TYR A 379 10.06 -20.60 -2.05
CA TYR A 379 10.25 -21.73 -1.14
C TYR A 379 9.29 -22.91 -1.45
N GLY A 380 8.14 -22.65 -2.07
CA GLY A 380 7.14 -23.67 -2.40
C GLY A 380 6.19 -24.02 -1.26
N MET A 381 5.91 -23.08 -0.35
CA MET A 381 5.01 -23.33 0.79
C MET A 381 3.53 -23.29 0.38
N SER A 382 2.75 -24.27 0.85
CA SER A 382 1.29 -24.13 0.92
C SER A 382 0.92 -23.24 2.10
N PHE A 383 0.91 -21.92 1.89
CA PHE A 383 0.75 -20.94 2.96
C PHE A 383 -0.52 -21.16 3.80
N ALA A 384 -1.64 -21.52 3.15
CA ALA A 384 -2.92 -21.78 3.81
C ALA A 384 -2.85 -22.95 4.81
N ALA A 385 -1.98 -23.94 4.55
CA ALA A 385 -1.84 -25.15 5.34
C ALA A 385 -0.80 -25.03 6.46
N LEU A 386 -0.09 -23.92 6.58
CA LEU A 386 0.93 -23.75 7.61
C LEU A 386 0.28 -23.72 9.01
N PRO A 387 0.89 -24.38 10.02
CA PRO A 387 0.48 -24.22 11.41
C PRO A 387 0.74 -22.78 11.87
N ASP A 388 0.04 -22.35 12.91
CA ASP A 388 0.28 -21.05 13.54
C ASP A 388 1.37 -21.17 14.60
N THR A 389 2.38 -20.31 14.52
CA THR A 389 3.44 -20.18 15.52
C THR A 389 3.36 -18.80 16.20
N PRO A 390 3.49 -18.70 17.53
CA PRO A 390 3.51 -17.41 18.22
C PRO A 390 4.70 -16.54 17.81
N THR A 391 4.54 -15.22 17.91
CA THR A 391 5.63 -14.25 17.70
C THR A 391 6.59 -14.21 18.88
N ASP A 392 7.82 -13.76 18.66
CA ASP A 392 8.85 -13.52 19.69
C ASP A 392 8.68 -12.18 20.43
N ASN A 393 7.54 -11.50 20.28
CA ASN A 393 7.27 -10.23 20.95
C ASN A 393 7.48 -10.34 22.47
N PHE A 394 8.40 -9.54 22.99
CA PHE A 394 8.79 -9.52 24.40
C PHE A 394 8.33 -8.26 25.14
N PHE A 395 7.71 -7.31 24.45
CA PHE A 395 7.33 -6.01 25.00
C PHE A 395 5.81 -5.81 24.97
N ALA A 396 5.28 -5.31 26.08
CA ALA A 396 3.87 -5.12 26.34
C ALA A 396 3.36 -3.80 25.76
N GLN A 397 2.04 -3.70 25.62
CA GLN A 397 1.36 -2.42 25.63
C GLN A 397 1.72 -1.67 26.91
N VAL A 398 2.01 -0.38 26.79
CA VAL A 398 2.01 0.53 27.94
C VAL A 398 0.54 0.65 28.39
N THR A 399 0.08 -0.29 29.20
CA THR A 399 -1.21 -0.21 29.88
C THR A 399 -1.04 0.67 31.09
N GLY A 400 -1.49 1.93 31.06
CA GLY A 400 -1.51 2.75 32.27
C GLY A 400 -1.58 4.26 32.08
N ASP A 401 -1.04 4.79 30.98
CA ASP A 401 -1.24 6.20 30.63
C ASP A 401 -2.37 6.27 29.62
N LYS A 402 -3.59 6.61 30.06
CA LYS A 402 -4.74 6.89 29.17
C LYS A 402 -4.23 7.58 27.92
N CYS A 403 -4.30 6.91 26.77
CA CYS A 403 -3.61 7.34 25.56
C CYS A 403 -4.16 8.72 25.14
N LYS A 404 -3.40 9.80 25.40
CA LYS A 404 -3.81 11.18 25.10
C LYS A 404 -3.37 11.60 23.70
N THR A 405 -3.81 10.86 22.68
CA THR A 405 -3.43 11.11 21.28
C THR A 405 -4.19 12.30 20.69
N PRO A 406 -3.64 12.99 19.68
CA PRO A 406 -4.35 14.07 19.01
C PRO A 406 -5.57 13.55 18.24
N VAL A 407 -5.39 12.43 17.53
CA VAL A 407 -6.44 11.77 16.74
C VAL A 407 -6.92 10.52 17.46
N ALA A 408 -8.23 10.36 17.56
CA ALA A 408 -8.89 9.15 18.03
C ALA A 408 -9.91 8.66 16.99
N LEU A 409 -10.31 7.39 17.11
CA LEU A 409 -11.39 6.83 16.32
C LEU A 409 -12.62 6.69 17.20
N ARG A 410 -13.78 7.18 16.73
CA ARG A 410 -15.06 7.02 17.41
C ARG A 410 -16.04 6.30 16.52
N ILE A 411 -16.82 5.41 17.11
CA ILE A 411 -18.00 4.81 16.46
C ILE A 411 -19.20 5.68 16.83
N ASP A 412 -19.87 6.24 15.82
CA ASP A 412 -21.14 6.92 15.93
C ASP A 412 -22.24 5.88 16.21
N PRO A 413 -22.85 5.89 17.41
CA PRO A 413 -23.84 4.89 17.80
C PRO A 413 -25.12 4.96 16.96
N ASP A 414 -25.44 6.13 16.39
CA ASP A 414 -26.67 6.33 15.62
C ASP A 414 -26.53 5.75 14.20
N LYS A 415 -25.31 5.72 13.67
CA LYS A 415 -24.99 5.10 12.37
C LYS A 415 -24.62 3.62 12.50
N CYS A 416 -24.14 3.19 13.67
CA CYS A 416 -23.60 1.85 13.87
C CYS A 416 -24.71 0.79 13.95
N ILE A 417 -24.81 -0.07 12.94
CA ILE A 417 -25.75 -1.19 12.91
C ILE A 417 -25.26 -2.46 13.65
N GLY A 418 -24.11 -2.40 14.31
CA GLY A 418 -23.57 -3.52 15.09
C GLY A 418 -23.21 -4.78 14.28
N CYS A 419 -22.72 -4.62 13.05
CA CYS A 419 -22.44 -5.75 12.13
C CYS A 419 -21.12 -6.50 12.39
N THR A 420 -20.32 -6.13 13.41
CA THR A 420 -19.02 -6.75 13.80
C THR A 420 -17.88 -6.70 12.77
N LYS A 421 -18.13 -6.22 11.56
CA LYS A 421 -17.13 -6.06 10.49
C LYS A 421 -15.89 -5.27 10.92
N CYS A 422 -16.07 -4.19 11.68
CA CYS A 422 -14.97 -3.38 12.18
C CYS A 422 -14.08 -4.15 13.17
N ALA A 423 -14.66 -4.91 14.09
CA ALA A 423 -13.93 -5.68 15.09
C ALA A 423 -13.10 -6.81 14.47
N ARG A 424 -13.68 -7.52 13.50
CA ARG A 424 -13.01 -8.61 12.77
C ARG A 424 -11.79 -8.14 11.97
N ARG A 425 -11.82 -6.90 11.48
CA ARG A 425 -10.71 -6.29 10.72
C ARG A 425 -9.71 -5.55 11.57
N CYS A 426 -9.99 -5.35 12.85
CA CYS A 426 -9.06 -4.67 13.73
C CYS A 426 -7.81 -5.54 13.90
N PRO A 427 -6.63 -5.09 13.45
CA PRO A 427 -5.45 -5.95 13.47
C PRO A 427 -4.96 -6.28 14.89
N VAL A 428 -5.43 -5.52 15.87
CA VAL A 428 -5.01 -5.54 17.27
C VAL A 428 -6.18 -5.81 18.22
N GLY A 429 -7.35 -6.22 17.70
CA GLY A 429 -8.51 -6.57 18.53
C GLY A 429 -9.08 -5.43 19.40
N ALA A 430 -8.90 -4.18 18.97
CA ALA A 430 -9.29 -2.98 19.72
C ALA A 430 -10.79 -2.62 19.67
N ILE A 431 -11.67 -3.51 19.21
CA ILE A 431 -13.10 -3.17 19.07
C ILE A 431 -13.94 -4.25 19.73
N THR A 432 -14.84 -3.83 20.62
CA THR A 432 -15.73 -4.71 21.37
C THR A 432 -17.20 -4.30 21.16
N GLY A 433 -18.13 -5.23 21.34
CA GLY A 433 -19.55 -4.97 21.18
C GLY A 433 -20.34 -6.24 20.86
N LYS A 434 -21.62 -6.29 21.25
CA LYS A 434 -22.51 -7.40 20.87
C LYS A 434 -23.05 -7.15 19.45
N ALA A 435 -23.30 -8.24 18.71
CA ALA A 435 -23.97 -8.14 17.42
C ALA A 435 -25.30 -7.34 17.56
N LYS A 436 -25.63 -6.55 16.54
CA LYS A 436 -26.81 -5.66 16.50
C LYS A 436 -26.81 -4.50 17.52
N THR A 437 -25.71 -4.28 18.23
CA THR A 437 -25.53 -3.10 19.10
C THR A 437 -24.34 -2.26 18.65
N ALA A 438 -24.35 -0.96 18.94
CA ALA A 438 -23.22 -0.09 18.65
C ALA A 438 -21.94 -0.63 19.32
N HIS A 439 -20.85 -0.67 18.57
CA HIS A 439 -19.56 -1.16 19.06
C HIS A 439 -18.74 -0.01 19.67
N VAL A 440 -17.73 -0.36 20.45
CA VAL A 440 -16.83 0.60 21.10
C VAL A 440 -15.40 0.27 20.72
N ILE A 441 -14.60 1.31 20.48
CA ILE A 441 -13.16 1.19 20.22
C ILE A 441 -12.43 1.38 21.55
N ASP A 442 -11.65 0.37 21.93
CA ASP A 442 -10.66 0.44 22.99
C ASP A 442 -9.44 1.22 22.48
N MET A 443 -9.37 2.48 22.87
CA MET A 443 -8.30 3.39 22.44
C MET A 443 -6.94 3.06 23.07
N ASP A 444 -6.89 2.24 24.12
CA ASP A 444 -5.63 1.78 24.68
C ASP A 444 -5.01 0.67 23.83
N LYS A 445 -5.82 -0.04 23.02
CA LYS A 445 -5.35 -1.04 22.05
C LYS A 445 -5.21 -0.49 20.62
N CYS A 446 -5.94 0.56 20.28
CA CYS A 446 -6.07 1.03 18.89
C CYS A 446 -4.75 1.62 18.34
N ILE A 447 -4.25 1.06 17.24
CA ILE A 447 -3.05 1.55 16.53
C ILE A 447 -3.36 2.56 15.41
N ARG A 448 -4.58 3.09 15.34
CA ARG A 448 -5.02 4.09 14.33
C ARG A 448 -4.78 3.68 12.86
N CYS A 449 -4.74 2.38 12.56
CA CYS A 449 -4.57 1.87 11.18
C CYS A 449 -5.76 2.15 10.25
N ARG A 450 -6.92 2.53 10.79
CA ARG A 450 -8.18 2.86 10.08
C ARG A 450 -8.78 1.76 9.21
N THR A 451 -8.28 0.53 9.29
CA THR A 451 -8.90 -0.64 8.63
C THR A 451 -10.37 -0.80 9.06
N CYS A 452 -10.70 -0.47 10.30
CA CYS A 452 -12.08 -0.51 10.79
C CYS A 452 -13.00 0.52 10.10
N MET A 453 -12.51 1.74 9.85
CA MET A 453 -13.28 2.79 9.16
C MET A 453 -13.60 2.36 7.74
N LEU A 454 -12.58 1.90 7.02
CA LEU A 454 -12.70 1.45 5.64
C LEU A 454 -13.71 0.30 5.55
N GLY A 455 -13.69 -0.60 6.52
CA GLY A 455 -14.62 -1.70 6.60
C GLY A 455 -16.07 -1.39 6.99
N CYS A 456 -16.41 -0.16 7.38
CA CYS A 456 -17.73 0.14 7.92
C CYS A 456 -18.75 0.41 6.80
N PRO A 457 -19.78 -0.43 6.60
CA PRO A 457 -20.75 -0.26 5.51
C PRO A 457 -21.73 0.91 5.70
N LYS A 458 -21.63 1.61 6.85
CA LYS A 458 -22.50 2.73 7.23
C LYS A 458 -21.71 4.01 7.51
N ASP A 459 -20.40 3.99 7.25
CA ASP A 459 -19.50 5.10 7.56
C ASP A 459 -19.68 5.62 9.01
N ALA A 460 -19.92 4.68 9.92
CA ALA A 460 -20.21 4.96 11.33
C ALA A 460 -18.95 5.19 12.16
N ILE A 461 -17.76 5.23 11.54
CA ILE A 461 -16.49 5.41 12.26
C ILE A 461 -15.80 6.64 11.72
N GLU A 462 -15.41 7.54 12.61
CA GLU A 462 -14.87 8.85 12.29
C GLU A 462 -13.58 9.14 13.05
N ASN A 463 -12.74 9.99 12.46
CA ASN A 463 -11.60 10.57 13.17
C ASN A 463 -12.14 11.71 14.03
N VAL A 464 -11.88 11.65 15.33
CA VAL A 464 -12.27 12.70 16.27
C VAL A 464 -11.07 13.19 17.05
N SER A 465 -11.22 14.41 17.56
CA SER A 465 -10.38 14.94 18.62
C SER A 465 -10.62 14.18 19.92
N LEU A 466 -9.55 13.73 20.58
CA LEU A 466 -9.69 13.02 21.85
C LEU A 466 -10.22 13.92 22.98
N ASP A 467 -9.83 15.20 23.01
CA ASP A 467 -10.27 16.15 24.04
C ASP A 467 -11.49 17.00 23.62
N GLY A 468 -12.03 16.75 22.43
CA GLY A 468 -13.13 17.50 21.82
C GLY A 468 -12.80 18.96 21.50
N LYS A 469 -11.55 19.40 21.70
CA LYS A 469 -11.10 20.79 21.52
C LYS A 469 -10.00 20.92 20.47
N THR A 470 -9.15 19.92 20.35
CA THR A 470 -8.05 19.87 19.40
C THR A 470 -8.60 19.68 17.98
N ARG A 471 -8.27 20.57 17.05
CA ARG A 471 -8.68 20.44 15.65
C ARG A 471 -7.72 19.50 14.95
N VAL A 472 -8.24 18.40 14.41
CA VAL A 472 -7.43 17.39 13.74
C VAL A 472 -7.88 17.13 12.33
N ALA A 473 -6.93 16.89 11.43
CA ALA A 473 -7.19 16.41 10.08
C ALA A 473 -6.44 15.11 9.82
N VAL A 474 -7.00 14.27 8.96
CA VAL A 474 -6.36 13.05 8.47
C VAL A 474 -6.45 13.07 6.95
N VAL A 475 -5.31 12.91 6.28
CA VAL A 475 -5.21 13.00 4.83
C VAL A 475 -4.53 11.76 4.25
N ASN A 476 -5.10 11.22 3.18
CA ASN A 476 -4.52 10.15 2.39
C ASN A 476 -4.26 10.65 0.97
N GLY A 477 -3.07 10.40 0.43
CA GLY A 477 -2.63 10.94 -0.86
C GLY A 477 -1.88 12.26 -0.68
N LEU A 478 -0.64 12.33 -1.19
CA LEU A 478 0.17 13.55 -1.11
C LEU A 478 -0.49 14.73 -1.85
N ALA A 479 -1.15 14.49 -2.98
CA ALA A 479 -1.91 15.53 -3.68
C ALA A 479 -3.06 16.12 -2.85
N ASN A 480 -3.65 15.34 -1.93
CA ASN A 480 -4.65 15.86 -0.99
C ASN A 480 -3.99 16.57 0.20
N ALA A 481 -2.77 16.15 0.58
CA ALA A 481 -2.00 16.80 1.62
C ALA A 481 -1.62 18.22 1.19
N ASP A 482 -1.14 18.39 -0.05
CA ASP A 482 -0.81 19.72 -0.60
C ASP A 482 -2.03 20.65 -0.58
N LYS A 483 -3.19 20.18 -1.05
CA LYS A 483 -4.44 20.97 -1.00
C LYS A 483 -4.82 21.38 0.42
N LEU A 484 -4.59 20.50 1.41
CA LEU A 484 -4.87 20.83 2.81
C LEU A 484 -3.84 21.84 3.34
N LEU A 485 -2.57 21.67 3.02
CA LEU A 485 -1.51 22.59 3.42
C LEU A 485 -1.76 24.00 2.86
N GLU A 486 -2.19 24.12 1.60
CA GLU A 486 -2.59 25.40 0.99
C GLU A 486 -3.73 26.08 1.76
N LYS A 487 -4.76 25.31 2.15
CA LYS A 487 -5.88 25.81 2.96
C LYS A 487 -5.45 26.23 4.37
N ILE A 488 -4.48 25.54 4.97
CA ILE A 488 -3.90 25.90 6.26
C ILE A 488 -3.07 27.18 6.13
N ALA A 489 -2.27 27.30 5.08
CA ALA A 489 -1.42 28.45 4.81
C ALA A 489 -2.24 29.72 4.49
N SER A 490 -3.35 29.59 3.75
CA SER A 490 -4.28 30.69 3.46
C SER A 490 -5.12 31.11 4.66
N GLY A 491 -5.22 30.25 5.68
CA GLY A 491 -6.05 30.46 6.87
C GLY A 491 -7.53 30.11 6.66
N GLU A 492 -7.91 29.54 5.51
CA GLU A 492 -9.25 28.99 5.23
C GLU A 492 -9.60 27.89 6.24
N GLU A 493 -8.62 27.03 6.53
CA GLU A 493 -8.75 25.92 7.46
C GLU A 493 -7.72 26.05 8.60
N LYS A 494 -8.07 25.58 9.80
CA LYS A 494 -7.16 25.63 10.95
C LYS A 494 -7.16 24.31 11.70
N TYR A 495 -6.00 23.66 11.73
CA TYR A 495 -5.78 22.41 12.44
C TYR A 495 -4.62 22.54 13.42
N ASP A 496 -4.73 21.89 14.57
CA ASP A 496 -3.65 21.82 15.55
C ASP A 496 -2.74 20.62 15.25
N PHE A 497 -3.30 19.55 14.71
CA PHE A 497 -2.57 18.35 14.29
C PHE A 497 -3.08 17.82 12.95
N VAL A 498 -2.18 17.47 12.04
CA VAL A 498 -2.52 16.86 10.75
C VAL A 498 -1.77 15.55 10.59
N GLU A 499 -2.54 14.48 10.39
CA GLU A 499 -2.02 13.16 10.10
C GLU A 499 -2.02 12.92 8.59
N VAL A 500 -0.88 12.55 8.01
CA VAL A 500 -0.72 12.40 6.55
C VAL A 500 -0.15 11.03 6.19
N MET A 501 -0.84 10.37 5.27
CA MET A 501 -0.37 9.16 4.58
C MET A 501 -0.20 9.45 3.11
N ALA A 502 0.97 9.11 2.54
CA ALA A 502 1.22 9.33 1.12
C ALA A 502 0.30 8.51 0.21
N CYS A 503 -0.02 7.27 0.61
CA CYS A 503 -0.75 6.34 -0.24
C CYS A 503 -2.28 6.50 -0.08
N PRO A 504 -3.06 6.34 -1.16
CA PRO A 504 -4.51 6.27 -1.07
C PRO A 504 -4.93 5.19 -0.07
N LYS A 505 -5.88 5.51 0.82
CA LYS A 505 -6.36 4.62 1.89
C LYS A 505 -5.29 4.23 2.94
N GLY A 506 -4.15 4.91 2.99
CA GLY A 506 -3.08 4.66 3.96
C GLY A 506 -2.23 3.43 3.63
N CYS A 507 -1.57 2.86 4.65
CA CYS A 507 -0.69 1.70 4.50
C CYS A 507 -1.35 0.44 3.85
N PRO A 508 -2.66 0.16 4.01
CA PRO A 508 -3.32 -0.90 3.25
C PRO A 508 -3.24 -0.72 1.72
N GLY A 509 -3.17 0.52 1.23
CA GLY A 509 -2.96 0.86 -0.18
C GLY A 509 -1.50 1.17 -0.53
N GLY A 510 -0.55 0.81 0.34
CA GLY A 510 0.88 1.08 0.19
C GLY A 510 1.48 0.46 -1.07
N GLY A 511 2.53 1.08 -1.62
CA GLY A 511 3.15 0.64 -2.88
C GLY A 511 3.84 -0.72 -2.82
N GLY A 512 4.09 -1.25 -1.61
CA GLY A 512 4.67 -2.59 -1.42
C GLY A 512 3.63 -3.70 -1.31
N GLN A 513 2.34 -3.38 -1.33
CA GLN A 513 1.25 -4.37 -1.38
C GLN A 513 1.11 -4.95 -2.79
N PRO A 514 0.34 -6.04 -2.98
CA PRO A 514 -0.04 -6.51 -4.32
C PRO A 514 -0.58 -5.37 -5.21
N GLU A 515 -0.47 -5.53 -6.52
CA GLU A 515 -0.85 -4.48 -7.47
C GLU A 515 -2.36 -4.39 -7.64
N GLU A 516 -2.94 -3.22 -7.40
CA GLU A 516 -4.35 -2.93 -7.74
C GLU A 516 -4.59 -1.43 -7.90
N CYS A 517 -5.69 -1.10 -8.58
CA CYS A 517 -6.30 0.23 -8.52
C CYS A 517 -7.04 0.48 -7.18
N ILE A 518 -7.61 1.68 -6.98
CA ILE A 518 -8.16 2.03 -5.66
C ILE A 518 -9.29 1.11 -5.18
N PHE A 519 -10.12 0.53 -6.05
CA PHE A 519 -11.18 -0.41 -5.67
C PHE A 519 -10.59 -1.70 -5.13
N GLY A 520 -9.59 -2.29 -5.79
CA GLY A 520 -8.88 -3.45 -5.23
C GLY A 520 -8.16 -3.09 -3.91
N LYS A 521 -7.58 -1.89 -3.81
CA LYS A 521 -7.04 -1.36 -2.53
C LYS A 521 -8.13 -1.16 -1.47
N ILE A 522 -9.34 -0.77 -1.89
CA ILE A 522 -10.52 -0.65 -1.04
C ILE A 522 -10.91 -2.05 -0.57
N ASP A 523 -11.01 -3.04 -1.43
CA ASP A 523 -11.37 -4.42 -1.05
C ASP A 523 -10.40 -4.99 -0.02
N ARG A 524 -9.08 -4.79 -0.20
CA ARG A 524 -8.08 -5.12 0.84
C ARG A 524 -8.34 -4.41 2.17
N SER A 525 -8.76 -3.15 2.09
CA SER A 525 -9.02 -2.34 3.27
C SER A 525 -10.39 -2.58 3.91
N THR A 526 -11.34 -3.11 3.14
CA THR A 526 -12.75 -3.27 3.49
C THR A 526 -13.18 -4.72 3.61
N GLY A 527 -12.31 -5.70 3.33
CA GLY A 527 -12.41 -7.14 3.56
C GLY A 527 -13.83 -7.71 3.60
N THR A 528 -14.60 -7.58 2.53
CA THR A 528 -15.97 -8.10 2.41
C THR A 528 -16.02 -9.63 2.56
N PHE A 529 -17.18 -10.16 3.00
CA PHE A 529 -17.58 -11.59 3.14
C PHE A 529 -17.43 -12.30 4.51
N GLU A 530 -18.38 -13.22 4.76
CA GLU A 530 -18.95 -13.69 6.04
C GLU A 530 -18.06 -14.64 6.89
N LEU A 531 -18.41 -14.88 8.17
CA LEU A 531 -17.46 -15.27 9.24
C LEU A 531 -17.97 -16.24 10.32
N ASP A 532 -17.00 -17.04 10.80
CA ASP A 532 -16.86 -17.64 12.14
C ASP A 532 -15.56 -17.16 12.85
N PHE A 533 -15.46 -17.32 14.19
CA PHE A 533 -14.51 -16.62 15.09
C PHE A 533 -13.42 -17.50 15.74
N THR A 534 -12.19 -16.98 15.91
CA THR A 534 -11.22 -17.27 17.02
C THR A 534 -10.01 -16.31 16.99
N PHE A 535 -9.43 -16.00 18.16
CA PHE A 535 -8.26 -15.13 18.33
C PHE A 535 -7.05 -15.94 18.86
N PRO A 536 -5.81 -15.68 18.40
CA PRO A 536 -4.61 -16.33 18.96
C PRO A 536 -4.22 -15.74 20.33
N GLU A 537 -3.70 -16.61 21.22
CA GLU A 537 -3.22 -16.27 22.57
C GLU A 537 -1.90 -15.46 22.53
N GLN A 538 -1.73 -14.54 23.47
CA GLN A 538 -0.46 -13.80 23.66
C GLN A 538 0.45 -14.49 24.70
N PRO A 539 1.79 -14.33 24.61
CA PRO A 539 2.72 -14.87 25.61
C PRO A 539 2.48 -14.32 27.02
N ALA A 540 2.84 -15.10 28.04
CA ALA A 540 2.49 -14.85 29.45
C ALA A 540 3.30 -13.75 30.16
N GLU A 541 4.46 -13.32 29.64
CA GLU A 541 5.33 -12.30 30.27
C GLU A 541 5.79 -11.26 29.25
N LEU A 542 5.19 -10.07 29.29
CA LEU A 542 5.55 -8.93 28.44
C LEU A 542 6.22 -7.83 29.28
N VAL A 543 7.30 -7.25 28.77
CA VAL A 543 8.06 -6.19 29.45
C VAL A 543 7.53 -4.80 29.08
N ASP A 544 7.37 -3.91 30.05
CA ASP A 544 7.05 -2.51 29.79
C ASP A 544 8.17 -1.81 29.00
N VAL A 545 7.80 -1.12 27.91
CA VAL A 545 8.74 -0.47 26.99
C VAL A 545 9.58 0.59 27.71
N LYS A 546 8.96 1.43 28.56
CA LYS A 546 9.67 2.52 29.25
C LYS A 546 10.75 1.98 30.19
N THR A 547 10.41 0.89 30.87
CA THR A 547 11.33 0.16 31.77
C THR A 547 12.47 -0.47 30.98
N PHE A 548 12.16 -1.15 29.88
CA PHE A 548 13.16 -1.78 29.01
C PHE A 548 14.20 -0.79 28.47
N VAL A 549 13.75 0.39 28.04
CA VAL A 549 14.66 1.44 27.54
C VAL A 549 15.22 2.35 28.64
N LYS A 550 14.98 2.04 29.92
CA LYS A 550 15.51 2.78 31.09
C LYS A 550 15.25 4.29 31.00
N GLY A 551 14.07 4.68 30.51
CA GLY A 551 13.68 6.08 30.37
C GLY A 551 14.29 6.84 29.16
N LYS A 552 15.14 6.21 28.34
CA LYS A 552 15.76 6.81 27.14
C LYS A 552 14.82 6.90 25.92
N ASN A 553 13.51 6.90 26.13
CA ASN A 553 12.50 6.88 25.05
C ASN A 553 12.73 7.99 24.00
N LYS A 554 13.01 9.21 24.45
CA LYS A 554 13.21 10.37 23.56
C LYS A 554 14.46 10.25 22.67
N GLU A 555 15.52 9.63 23.17
CA GLU A 555 16.78 9.41 22.44
C GLU A 555 16.60 8.31 21.38
N LEU A 556 15.90 7.24 21.77
CA LEU A 556 15.80 6.01 20.99
C LEU A 556 14.64 6.01 19.99
N PHE A 557 13.52 6.64 20.32
CA PHE A 557 12.29 6.57 19.52
C PHE A 557 11.97 7.83 18.76
N ARG A 558 12.86 8.84 18.78
CA ARG A 558 12.68 10.08 18.02
C ARG A 558 13.77 10.26 16.98
N VAL A 559 13.43 10.92 15.89
CA VAL A 559 14.29 11.23 14.77
C VAL A 559 14.38 12.75 14.70
N ARG A 560 15.49 13.31 15.19
CA ARG A 560 15.87 14.72 15.08
C ARG A 560 17.38 14.85 15.06
#